data_AF-A0A8J8MCV0-F1
#
_entry.id   AF-A0A8J8MCV0-F1
#
_cell.length_a   1.000
_cell.length_b   1.000
_cell.length_c   1.000
_cell.angle_alpha   90.00
_cell.angle_beta   90.00
_cell.angle_gamma   90.00
#
_symmetry.space_group_name_H-M   'P 1'
#
loop_
_entity.id
_entity.type
_entity.pdbx_description
1 polymer ?
#
loop_
_entity_poly.entity_id
_entity_poly.type
_entity_poly.pdbx_seq_one_letter_code
_entity_poly.pdbx_strand_id
1 'polypeptide(L)'
;MESLQKKIKDLENKVIEQQKLNEHYNSILDERHNLINKCDRQKIILEMEINDVKRLNGFTFKNFVHTVSFSKERKLEKEEKEAVVARLKYDEYLKAIEDINVKIKSIRKELDKYEEIAKEYLEVVNKKEKLIISQDNKRSSLLINANKKIKELEEKNNKIKKAYVAGENLRFTLKKTEKILEKADRLDVVQIRNGGLLDDKSKVDMDETLSYLYKIQCCLKKYYKYLNNISIEFSENIKTNNLLKYVNYWLEGMFENMMENKKFQGTLTRVAETKWDVIDINSRLHQQSLVVEEELINVIKEKETILGYSKII
;
A
#
# COMPACT_ATOMS: atom_id res chain seq x y z
N MET A 1 23.51 24.15 -28.93
CA MET A 1 22.07 23.82 -28.76
C MET A 1 21.71 22.53 -29.50
N GLU A 2 22.03 22.39 -30.79
CA GLU A 2 21.75 21.15 -31.57
C GLU A 2 22.50 19.91 -31.06
N SER A 3 23.75 20.05 -30.61
CA SER A 3 24.50 18.95 -29.99
C SER A 3 23.85 18.41 -28.70
N LEU A 4 23.32 19.32 -27.87
CA LEU A 4 22.55 18.96 -26.67
C LEU A 4 21.22 18.31 -27.04
N GLN A 5 20.54 18.81 -28.07
CA GLN A 5 19.29 18.24 -28.58
C GLN A 5 19.46 16.78 -28.99
N LYS A 6 20.51 16.48 -29.76
CA LYS A 6 20.83 15.12 -30.20
C LYS A 6 21.13 14.21 -29.00
N LYS A 7 21.98 14.68 -28.08
CA LYS A 7 22.35 13.92 -26.87
C LYS A 7 21.14 13.60 -25.98
N ILE A 8 20.18 14.52 -25.88
CA ILE A 8 18.97 14.29 -25.09
C ILE A 8 18.12 13.22 -25.75
N LYS A 9 17.89 13.29 -27.07
CA LYS A 9 17.14 12.26 -27.80
C LYS A 9 17.74 10.85 -27.64
N ASP A 10 19.07 10.76 -27.65
CA ASP A 10 19.77 9.49 -27.44
C ASP A 10 19.56 8.96 -26.01
N LEU A 11 19.50 9.85 -25.02
CA LEU A 11 19.22 9.50 -23.62
C LEU A 11 17.74 9.19 -23.38
N GLU A 12 16.80 9.84 -24.09
CA GLU A 12 15.35 9.53 -24.04
C GLU A 12 15.09 8.08 -24.44
N ASN A 13 15.70 7.62 -25.54
CA ASN A 13 15.60 6.23 -25.98
C ASN A 13 16.09 5.25 -24.91
N LYS A 14 17.21 5.58 -24.24
CA LYS A 14 17.75 4.76 -23.15
C LYS A 14 16.84 4.74 -21.91
N VAL A 15 16.16 5.84 -21.60
CA VAL A 15 15.17 5.88 -20.50
C VAL A 15 13.96 4.99 -20.83
N ILE A 16 13.48 5.00 -22.07
CA ILE A 16 12.40 4.11 -22.53
C ILE A 16 12.84 2.64 -22.46
N GLU A 17 14.07 2.33 -22.88
CA GLU A 17 14.66 1.00 -22.74
C GLU A 17 14.72 0.56 -21.27
N GLN A 18 15.13 1.45 -20.36
CA GLN A 18 15.12 1.21 -18.91
C GLN A 18 13.71 0.90 -18.38
N GLN A 19 12.69 1.65 -18.80
CA GLN A 19 11.31 1.42 -18.37
C GLN A 19 10.82 0.03 -18.78
N LYS A 20 11.03 -0.36 -20.04
CA LYS A 20 10.70 -1.71 -20.54
C LYS A 20 11.44 -2.80 -19.77
N LEU A 21 12.70 -2.57 -19.45
CA LEU A 21 13.51 -3.52 -18.67
C LEU A 21 13.01 -3.65 -17.23
N ASN A 22 12.56 -2.55 -16.60
CA ASN A 22 11.92 -2.56 -15.29
C ASN A 22 10.57 -3.31 -15.28
N GLU A 23 9.75 -3.12 -16.31
CA GLU A 23 8.49 -3.88 -16.47
C GLU A 23 8.78 -5.38 -16.59
N HIS A 24 9.76 -5.74 -17.41
CA HIS A 24 10.21 -7.13 -17.55
C HIS A 24 10.75 -7.70 -16.23
N TYR A 25 11.54 -6.92 -15.50
CA TYR A 25 12.06 -7.29 -14.18
C TYR A 25 10.93 -7.60 -13.18
N ASN A 26 9.91 -6.72 -13.10
CA ASN A 26 8.75 -6.94 -12.24
C ASN A 26 7.98 -8.21 -12.61
N SER A 27 7.75 -8.44 -13.91
CA SER A 27 7.11 -9.67 -14.38
C SER A 27 7.86 -10.94 -13.96
N ILE A 28 9.19 -10.90 -13.97
CA ILE A 28 10.03 -12.04 -13.54
C ILE A 28 10.01 -12.21 -12.01
N LEU A 29 9.91 -11.12 -11.25
CA LEU A 29 9.72 -11.20 -9.80
C LEU A 29 8.38 -11.88 -9.45
N ASP A 30 7.31 -11.57 -10.17
CA ASP A 30 6.01 -12.20 -10.00
C ASP A 30 6.06 -13.69 -10.37
N GLU A 31 6.73 -14.05 -11.47
CA GLU A 31 6.96 -15.43 -11.86
C GLU A 31 7.73 -16.20 -10.77
N ARG A 32 8.79 -15.59 -10.20
CA ARG A 32 9.54 -16.19 -9.08
C ARG A 32 8.66 -16.39 -7.85
N HIS A 33 7.83 -15.41 -7.51
CA HIS A 33 6.91 -15.53 -6.38
C HIS A 33 5.94 -16.71 -6.57
N ASN A 34 5.40 -16.86 -7.79
CA ASN A 34 4.55 -17.99 -8.14
C ASN A 34 5.27 -19.34 -8.08
N LEU A 35 6.54 -19.41 -8.51
CA LEU A 35 7.37 -20.61 -8.41
C LEU A 35 7.64 -20.99 -6.95
N ILE A 36 7.94 -20.03 -6.08
CA ILE A 36 8.12 -20.26 -4.64
C ILE A 36 6.84 -20.83 -4.03
N ASN A 37 5.69 -20.22 -4.30
CA ASN A 37 4.40 -20.72 -3.79
C ASN A 37 4.09 -22.15 -4.26
N LYS A 38 4.43 -22.51 -5.51
CA LYS A 38 4.31 -23.89 -6.02
C LYS A 38 5.29 -24.83 -5.33
N CYS A 39 6.53 -24.40 -5.12
CA CYS A 39 7.57 -25.15 -4.42
C CYS A 39 7.16 -25.47 -2.98
N ASP A 40 6.62 -24.49 -2.24
CA ASP A 40 6.16 -24.67 -0.87
C ASP A 40 5.00 -25.67 -0.77
N ARG A 41 4.03 -25.58 -1.70
CA ARG A 41 2.95 -26.59 -1.79
C ARG A 41 3.49 -27.98 -2.08
N GLN A 42 4.45 -28.08 -3.00
CA GLN A 42 5.06 -29.36 -3.36
C GLN A 42 5.90 -29.94 -2.21
N LYS A 43 6.51 -29.09 -1.38
CA LYS A 43 7.21 -29.50 -0.16
C LYS A 43 6.27 -30.14 0.86
N ILE A 44 5.08 -29.56 1.06
CA ILE A 44 4.06 -30.13 1.96
C ILE A 44 3.64 -31.51 1.44
N ILE A 45 3.39 -31.65 0.14
CA ILE A 45 3.05 -32.95 -0.48
C ILE A 45 4.17 -33.96 -0.24
N LEU A 46 5.43 -33.58 -0.51
CA LEU A 46 6.58 -34.44 -0.26
C LEU A 46 6.67 -34.89 1.21
N GLU A 47 6.45 -33.98 2.18
CA GLU A 47 6.44 -34.31 3.60
C GLU A 47 5.32 -35.29 3.97
N MET A 48 4.14 -35.17 3.35
CA MET A 48 3.03 -36.12 3.53
C MET A 48 3.40 -37.51 3.02
N GLU A 49 3.88 -37.63 1.77
CA GLU A 49 4.28 -38.91 1.17
C GLU A 49 5.40 -39.59 1.98
N ILE A 50 6.40 -38.82 2.44
CA ILE A 50 7.47 -39.35 3.31
C ILE A 50 6.90 -39.87 4.63
N ASN A 51 5.92 -39.20 5.22
CA ASN A 51 5.29 -39.62 6.46
C ASN A 51 4.42 -40.87 6.28
N ASP A 52 3.74 -41.02 5.14
CA ASP A 52 2.97 -42.21 4.81
C ASP A 52 3.88 -43.44 4.63
N VAL A 53 5.03 -43.28 3.95
CA VAL A 53 6.09 -44.30 3.88
C VAL A 53 6.61 -44.66 5.28
N LYS A 54 6.91 -43.67 6.13
CA LYS A 54 7.38 -43.90 7.52
C LYS A 54 6.33 -44.63 8.37
N ARG A 55 5.05 -44.29 8.24
CA ARG A 55 3.94 -44.93 8.98
C ARG A 55 3.80 -46.40 8.59
N LEU A 56 3.92 -46.72 7.30
CA LEU A 56 3.89 -48.11 6.83
C LEU A 56 5.13 -48.91 7.27
N ASN A 57 6.31 -48.27 7.27
CA ASN A 57 7.56 -48.89 7.75
C ASN A 57 7.61 -49.06 9.28
N GLY A 58 7.06 -48.13 10.06
CA GLY A 58 7.06 -48.13 11.53
C GLY A 58 5.95 -48.97 12.19
N PHE A 59 5.00 -49.51 11.41
CA PHE A 59 3.95 -50.40 11.92
C PHE A 59 4.56 -51.78 12.25
N THR A 60 5.06 -51.96 13.47
CA THR A 60 5.60 -53.23 13.97
C THR A 60 4.47 -54.20 14.29
N PHE A 61 4.38 -55.24 13.47
CA PHE A 61 3.52 -56.41 13.61
C PHE A 61 3.71 -57.08 14.98
N LYS A 62 2.83 -56.82 15.95
CA LYS A 62 2.64 -57.78 17.05
C LYS A 62 1.24 -58.38 17.15
N ASN A 63 0.23 -57.86 16.45
CA ASN A 63 -1.16 -58.36 16.55
C ASN A 63 -1.98 -58.47 15.24
N PHE A 64 -1.43 -58.32 14.03
CA PHE A 64 -2.27 -58.26 12.81
C PHE A 64 -1.76 -59.18 11.69
N VAL A 65 -2.34 -60.38 11.60
CA VAL A 65 -1.89 -61.61 10.93
C VAL A 65 -1.82 -61.57 9.37
N HIS A 66 -0.96 -62.45 8.83
CA HIS A 66 -0.64 -62.95 7.47
C HIS A 66 -1.41 -62.53 6.18
N THR A 67 -2.67 -62.09 6.18
CA THR A 67 -3.34 -61.61 4.94
C THR A 67 -2.87 -60.19 4.56
N VAL A 68 -2.29 -59.49 5.52
CA VAL A 68 -1.98 -58.07 5.42
C VAL A 68 -0.59 -57.82 4.82
N SER A 69 0.36 -58.76 4.93
CA SER A 69 1.75 -58.56 4.46
C SER A 69 1.82 -58.25 2.96
N PHE A 70 1.17 -59.06 2.12
CA PHE A 70 1.15 -58.83 0.66
C PHE A 70 0.47 -57.51 0.29
N SER A 71 -0.62 -57.15 0.99
CA SER A 71 -1.33 -55.88 0.77
C SER A 71 -0.55 -54.67 1.29
N LYS A 72 0.26 -54.85 2.33
CA LYS A 72 1.13 -53.83 2.94
C LYS A 72 2.35 -53.57 2.04
N GLU A 73 2.98 -54.62 1.51
CA GLU A 73 4.09 -54.51 0.56
C GLU A 73 3.67 -53.78 -0.71
N ARG A 74 2.52 -54.12 -1.33
CA ARG A 74 2.00 -53.37 -2.49
C ARG A 74 1.68 -51.90 -2.17
N LYS A 75 1.16 -51.62 -0.97
CA LYS A 75 0.89 -50.24 -0.54
C LYS A 75 2.19 -49.47 -0.31
N LEU A 76 3.17 -50.08 0.35
CA LEU A 76 4.48 -49.46 0.57
C LEU A 76 5.16 -49.10 -0.76
N GLU A 77 5.17 -50.02 -1.73
CA GLU A 77 5.76 -49.77 -3.05
C GLU A 77 5.07 -48.60 -3.78
N LYS A 78 3.75 -48.45 -3.61
CA LYS A 78 2.98 -47.33 -4.16
C LYS A 78 3.39 -46.00 -3.54
N GLU A 79 3.45 -45.94 -2.21
CA GLU A 79 3.76 -44.73 -1.45
C GLU A 79 5.24 -44.31 -1.65
N GLU A 80 6.15 -45.28 -1.80
CA GLU A 80 7.55 -45.00 -2.18
C GLU A 80 7.66 -44.38 -3.58
N LYS A 81 6.89 -44.87 -4.56
CA LYS A 81 6.82 -44.26 -5.90
C LYS A 81 6.24 -42.85 -5.84
N GLU A 82 5.18 -42.65 -5.06
CA GLU A 82 4.55 -41.34 -4.88
C GLU A 82 5.50 -40.33 -4.21
N ALA A 83 6.27 -40.76 -3.19
CA ALA A 83 7.31 -39.96 -2.56
C ALA A 83 8.47 -39.59 -3.52
N VAL A 84 8.91 -40.54 -4.37
CA VAL A 84 9.94 -40.26 -5.40
C VAL A 84 9.44 -39.24 -6.41
N VAL A 85 8.22 -39.39 -6.90
CA VAL A 85 7.59 -38.42 -7.84
C VAL A 85 7.43 -37.06 -7.18
N ALA A 86 6.99 -37.01 -5.92
CA ALA A 86 6.85 -35.76 -5.18
C ALA A 86 8.19 -35.04 -4.97
N ARG A 87 9.27 -35.80 -4.76
CA ARG A 87 10.64 -35.29 -4.62
C ARG A 87 11.19 -34.75 -5.94
N LEU A 88 11.02 -35.48 -7.05
CA LEU A 88 11.43 -35.00 -8.37
C LEU A 88 10.76 -33.68 -8.72
N LYS A 89 9.44 -33.56 -8.49
CA LYS A 89 8.71 -32.31 -8.71
C LYS A 89 9.20 -31.17 -7.81
N TYR A 90 9.53 -31.47 -6.56
CA TYR A 90 10.09 -30.48 -5.64
C TYR A 90 11.47 -29.99 -6.12
N ASP A 91 12.35 -30.92 -6.51
CA ASP A 91 13.68 -30.61 -7.04
C ASP A 91 13.61 -29.80 -8.36
N GLU A 92 12.63 -30.11 -9.22
CA GLU A 92 12.34 -29.32 -10.43
C GLU A 92 11.98 -27.86 -10.09
N TYR A 93 11.13 -27.62 -9.08
CA TYR A 93 10.79 -26.27 -8.65
C TYR A 93 11.98 -25.54 -8.03
N LEU A 94 12.82 -26.23 -7.25
CA LEU A 94 14.06 -25.63 -6.72
C LEU A 94 14.99 -25.17 -7.84
N LYS A 95 15.19 -26.03 -8.85
CA LYS A 95 16.01 -25.68 -10.02
C LYS A 95 15.41 -24.52 -10.82
N ALA A 96 14.09 -24.49 -11.02
CA ALA A 96 13.42 -23.38 -11.68
C ALA A 96 13.58 -22.05 -10.89
N ILE A 97 13.58 -22.11 -9.55
CA ILE A 97 13.85 -20.97 -8.68
C ILE A 97 15.32 -20.51 -8.79
N GLU A 98 16.28 -21.44 -8.92
CA GLU A 98 17.67 -21.09 -9.17
C GLU A 98 17.85 -20.38 -10.53
N ASP A 99 17.29 -20.95 -11.59
CA ASP A 99 17.36 -20.40 -12.94
C ASP A 99 16.74 -19.00 -13.02
N ILE A 100 15.56 -18.80 -12.40
CA ILE A 100 14.93 -17.48 -12.39
C ILE A 100 15.72 -16.46 -11.56
N ASN A 101 16.38 -16.88 -10.48
CA ASN A 101 17.25 -16.01 -9.71
C ASN A 101 18.50 -15.59 -10.49
N VAL A 102 19.04 -16.44 -11.35
CA VAL A 102 20.12 -16.07 -12.29
C VAL A 102 19.64 -15.02 -13.28
N LYS A 103 18.44 -15.20 -13.86
CA LYS A 103 17.83 -14.19 -14.76
C LYS A 103 17.63 -12.85 -14.07
N ILE A 104 17.10 -12.84 -12.84
CA ILE A 104 16.91 -11.63 -12.01
C ILE A 104 18.24 -10.90 -11.79
N LYS A 105 19.31 -11.65 -11.45
CA LYS A 105 20.65 -11.06 -11.29
C LYS A 105 21.17 -10.43 -12.58
N SER A 106 20.94 -11.07 -13.72
CA SER A 106 21.35 -10.53 -15.03
C SER A 106 20.63 -9.23 -15.36
N ILE A 107 19.30 -9.22 -15.24
CA ILE A 107 18.48 -8.03 -15.51
C ILE A 107 18.82 -6.89 -14.56
N ARG A 108 19.08 -7.20 -13.28
CA ARG A 108 19.51 -6.18 -12.30
C ARG A 108 20.84 -5.55 -12.69
N LYS A 109 21.83 -6.35 -13.13
CA LYS A 109 23.11 -5.81 -13.63
C LYS A 109 22.95 -4.94 -14.86
N GLU A 110 21.95 -5.22 -15.71
CA GLU A 110 21.63 -4.35 -16.84
C GLU A 110 20.96 -3.06 -16.36
N LEU A 111 20.03 -3.13 -15.41
CA LEU A 111 19.39 -1.97 -14.79
C LEU A 111 20.38 -1.03 -14.10
N ASP A 112 21.43 -1.57 -13.46
CA ASP A 112 22.49 -0.79 -12.81
C ASP A 112 23.18 0.17 -13.81
N LYS A 113 23.30 -0.22 -15.09
CA LYS A 113 23.88 0.62 -16.15
C LYS A 113 23.03 1.85 -16.49
N TYR A 114 21.75 1.84 -16.13
CA TYR A 114 20.83 2.94 -16.39
C TYR A 114 20.74 3.95 -15.24
N GLU A 115 21.29 3.66 -14.06
CA GLU A 115 21.30 4.63 -12.95
C GLU A 115 22.11 5.88 -13.30
N GLU A 116 23.25 5.70 -13.97
CA GLU A 116 24.08 6.81 -14.47
C GLU A 116 23.41 7.53 -15.65
N ILE A 117 22.65 6.81 -16.48
CA ILE A 117 21.93 7.36 -17.64
C ILE A 117 20.87 8.36 -17.20
N ALA A 118 20.10 8.06 -16.15
CA ALA A 118 19.09 8.98 -15.62
C ALA A 118 19.72 10.27 -15.07
N LYS A 119 20.86 10.15 -14.36
CA LYS A 119 21.63 11.30 -13.87
C LYS A 119 22.17 12.14 -15.04
N GLU A 120 22.76 11.49 -16.04
CA GLU A 120 23.28 12.16 -17.24
C GLU A 120 22.16 12.86 -18.02
N TYR A 121 20.99 12.22 -18.17
CA TYR A 121 19.82 12.82 -18.80
C TYR A 121 19.40 14.11 -18.10
N LEU A 122 19.23 14.07 -16.77
CA LEU A 122 18.86 15.24 -15.99
C LEU A 122 19.90 16.35 -16.09
N GLU A 123 21.19 16.03 -16.06
CA GLU A 123 22.25 17.02 -16.23
C GLU A 123 22.20 17.72 -17.60
N VAL A 124 22.02 16.96 -18.67
CA VAL A 124 22.02 17.51 -20.04
C VAL A 124 20.75 18.35 -20.27
N VAL A 125 19.60 17.90 -19.76
CA VAL A 125 18.34 18.67 -19.77
C VAL A 125 18.49 19.96 -18.98
N ASN A 126 19.03 19.91 -17.76
CA ASN A 126 19.28 21.09 -16.92
C ASN A 126 20.25 22.09 -17.57
N LYS A 127 21.31 21.59 -18.23
CA LYS A 127 22.25 22.45 -18.98
C LYS A 127 21.54 23.20 -20.11
N LYS A 128 20.70 22.51 -20.88
CA LYS A 128 19.94 23.15 -21.98
C LYS A 128 18.89 24.12 -21.47
N GLU A 129 18.20 23.77 -20.39
CA GLU A 129 17.23 24.64 -19.72
C GLU A 129 17.89 25.95 -19.26
N LYS A 130 19.06 25.89 -18.60
CA LYS A 130 19.83 27.08 -18.23
C LYS A 130 20.22 27.94 -19.42
N LEU A 131 20.64 27.33 -20.54
CA LEU A 131 20.98 28.06 -21.76
C LEU A 131 19.75 28.78 -22.34
N ILE A 132 18.59 28.15 -22.38
CA ILE A 132 17.35 28.79 -22.86
C ILE A 132 16.95 29.93 -21.95
N ILE A 133 17.03 29.74 -20.62
CA ILE A 133 16.71 30.78 -19.65
C ILE A 133 17.61 32.01 -19.83
N SER A 134 18.91 31.80 -20.05
CA SER A 134 19.89 32.90 -20.24
C SER A 134 19.70 33.73 -21.51
N GLN A 135 18.87 33.28 -22.46
CA GLN A 135 18.61 34.03 -23.69
C GLN A 135 17.61 35.17 -23.50
N ASP A 136 16.95 35.25 -22.34
CA ASP A 136 16.03 36.32 -21.94
C ASP A 136 15.01 36.75 -23.02
N ASN A 137 14.47 35.76 -23.71
CA ASN A 137 13.49 35.92 -24.78
C ASN A 137 12.14 35.32 -24.38
N LYS A 138 11.13 35.43 -25.26
CA LYS A 138 9.79 34.86 -25.02
C LYS A 138 9.83 33.37 -24.61
N ARG A 139 10.77 32.59 -25.17
CA ARG A 139 10.95 31.17 -24.86
C ARG A 139 11.48 30.97 -23.43
N SER A 140 12.40 31.82 -22.97
CA SER A 140 12.87 31.86 -21.58
C SER A 140 11.71 32.11 -20.60
N SER A 141 10.90 33.14 -20.85
CA SER A 141 9.77 33.47 -19.97
C SER A 141 8.75 32.34 -19.87
N LEU A 142 8.44 31.67 -20.98
CA LEU A 142 7.56 30.49 -21.00
C LEU A 142 8.12 29.34 -20.15
N LEU A 143 9.42 29.07 -20.25
CA LEU A 143 10.09 28.01 -19.49
C LEU A 143 10.13 28.30 -17.98
N ILE A 144 10.39 29.56 -17.60
CA ILE A 144 10.35 30.01 -16.19
C ILE A 144 8.95 29.83 -15.61
N ASN A 145 7.91 30.24 -16.35
CA ASN A 145 6.53 30.09 -15.91
C ASN A 145 6.12 28.62 -15.77
N ALA A 146 6.49 27.76 -16.73
CA ALA A 146 6.24 26.33 -16.66
C ALA A 146 6.92 25.70 -15.42
N ASN A 147 8.18 26.04 -15.14
CA ASN A 147 8.88 25.56 -13.93
C ASN A 147 8.22 26.00 -12.64
N LYS A 148 7.81 27.28 -12.57
CA LYS A 148 7.10 27.81 -11.40
C LYS A 148 5.81 27.03 -11.18
N LYS A 149 5.04 26.81 -12.24
CA LYS A 149 3.78 26.09 -12.20
C LYS A 149 3.94 24.62 -11.81
N ILE A 150 4.95 23.93 -12.35
CA ILE A 150 5.30 22.55 -11.95
C ILE A 150 5.54 22.49 -10.44
N LYS A 151 6.40 23.37 -9.92
CA LYS A 151 6.72 23.41 -8.49
C LYS A 151 5.47 23.67 -7.62
N GLU A 152 4.63 24.61 -8.02
CA GLU A 152 3.37 24.91 -7.34
C GLU A 152 2.42 23.69 -7.31
N LEU A 153 2.30 22.97 -8.44
CA LEU A 153 1.47 21.77 -8.57
C LEU A 153 2.04 20.59 -7.76
N GLU A 154 3.35 20.37 -7.75
CA GLU A 154 4.01 19.34 -6.94
C GLU A 154 3.80 19.61 -5.44
N GLU A 155 3.98 20.86 -5.00
CA GLU A 155 3.73 21.26 -3.62
C GLU A 155 2.25 21.05 -3.24
N LYS A 156 1.32 21.41 -4.14
CA LYS A 156 -0.12 21.18 -3.97
C LYS A 156 -0.44 19.68 -3.85
N ASN A 157 0.07 18.84 -4.76
CA ASN A 157 -0.16 17.40 -4.76
C ASN A 157 0.40 16.74 -3.48
N ASN A 158 1.60 17.14 -3.05
CA ASN A 158 2.20 16.64 -1.81
C ASN A 158 1.35 16.99 -0.57
N LYS A 159 0.80 18.22 -0.51
CA LYS A 159 -0.12 18.62 0.58
C LYS A 159 -1.39 17.77 0.58
N ILE A 160 -2.00 17.56 -0.58
CA ILE A 160 -3.19 16.69 -0.75
C ILE A 160 -2.89 15.27 -0.30
N LYS A 161 -1.78 14.67 -0.74
CA LYS A 161 -1.35 13.31 -0.35
C LYS A 161 -1.17 13.18 1.16
N LYS A 162 -0.54 14.17 1.81
CA LYS A 162 -0.39 14.19 3.29
C LYS A 162 -1.73 14.22 4.02
N ALA A 163 -2.68 15.03 3.54
CA ALA A 163 -4.02 15.06 4.11
C ALA A 163 -4.75 13.73 3.89
N TYR A 164 -4.75 13.19 2.67
CA TYR A 164 -5.40 11.93 2.33
C TYR A 164 -4.91 10.78 3.21
N VAL A 165 -3.58 10.63 3.35
CA VAL A 165 -2.97 9.59 4.21
C VAL A 165 -3.35 9.79 5.68
N ALA A 166 -3.39 11.02 6.17
CA ALA A 166 -3.85 11.27 7.54
C ALA A 166 -5.34 10.93 7.72
N GLY A 167 -6.18 11.19 6.72
CA GLY A 167 -7.59 10.81 6.69
C GLY A 167 -7.79 9.30 6.66
N GLU A 168 -7.01 8.55 5.88
CA GLU A 168 -7.11 7.08 5.84
C GLU A 168 -6.74 6.45 7.19
N ASN A 169 -5.69 6.99 7.85
CA ASN A 169 -5.32 6.56 9.20
C ASN A 169 -6.43 6.86 10.22
N LEU A 170 -7.07 8.03 10.13
CA LEU A 170 -8.21 8.39 10.96
C LEU A 170 -9.41 7.46 10.71
N ARG A 171 -9.77 7.22 9.44
CA ARG A 171 -10.85 6.31 9.03
C ARG A 171 -10.64 4.90 9.57
N PHE A 172 -9.42 4.37 9.46
CA PHE A 172 -9.07 3.07 10.00
C PHE A 172 -9.22 3.00 11.52
N THR A 173 -8.80 4.07 12.21
CA THR A 173 -8.90 4.17 13.67
C THR A 173 -10.37 4.25 14.10
N LEU A 174 -11.18 5.11 13.46
CA LEU A 174 -12.62 5.21 13.70
C LEU A 174 -13.34 3.88 13.49
N LYS A 175 -13.03 3.15 12.41
CA LYS A 175 -13.61 1.83 12.13
C LYS A 175 -13.26 0.78 13.20
N LYS A 176 -12.07 0.86 13.78
CA LYS A 176 -11.69 -0.03 14.89
C LYS A 176 -12.44 0.34 16.17
N THR A 177 -12.50 1.64 16.49
CA THR A 177 -13.22 2.14 17.66
C THR A 177 -14.70 1.82 17.59
N GLU A 178 -15.34 1.98 16.43
CA GLU A 178 -16.75 1.62 16.19
C GLU A 178 -17.01 0.15 16.56
N LYS A 179 -16.15 -0.79 16.13
CA LYS A 179 -16.28 -2.22 16.48
C LYS A 179 -16.08 -2.50 17.97
N ILE A 180 -15.23 -1.73 18.65
CA ILE A 180 -15.00 -1.88 20.10
C ILE A 180 -16.23 -1.36 20.85
N LEU A 181 -16.73 -0.18 20.46
CA LEU A 181 -17.93 0.43 21.02
C LEU A 181 -19.18 -0.43 20.78
N GLU A 182 -19.35 -1.02 19.60
CA GLU A 182 -20.45 -1.96 19.31
C GLU A 182 -20.45 -3.20 20.22
N LYS A 183 -19.26 -3.67 20.62
CA LYS A 183 -19.14 -4.79 21.57
C LYS A 183 -19.45 -4.33 22.99
N ALA A 184 -18.88 -3.20 23.40
CA ALA A 184 -19.08 -2.62 24.73
C ALA A 184 -20.55 -2.26 24.98
N ASP A 185 -21.22 -1.61 24.02
CA ASP A 185 -22.64 -1.25 24.08
C ASP A 185 -23.54 -2.49 24.28
N ARG A 186 -23.22 -3.61 23.63
CA ARG A 186 -23.94 -4.88 23.80
C ARG A 186 -23.71 -5.52 25.18
N LEU A 187 -22.50 -5.40 25.74
CA LEU A 187 -22.15 -5.97 27.04
C LEU A 187 -22.76 -5.17 28.20
N ASP A 188 -22.75 -3.84 28.10
CA ASP A 188 -23.33 -2.93 29.10
C ASP A 188 -24.85 -3.05 29.21
N VAL A 189 -25.57 -3.16 28.08
CA VAL A 189 -27.03 -3.39 28.07
C VAL A 189 -27.40 -4.70 28.79
N VAL A 190 -26.57 -5.73 28.67
CA VAL A 190 -26.82 -7.04 29.30
C VAL A 190 -26.48 -7.02 30.78
N GLN A 191 -25.39 -6.39 31.21
CA GLN A 191 -24.97 -6.34 32.61
C GLN A 191 -25.80 -5.38 33.47
N ILE A 192 -26.14 -4.20 32.95
CA ILE A 192 -26.98 -3.22 33.66
C ILE A 192 -28.41 -3.76 33.85
N ARG A 193 -28.94 -4.46 32.84
CA ARG A 193 -30.24 -5.14 32.94
C ARG A 193 -30.26 -6.24 34.01
N ASN A 194 -29.09 -6.83 34.30
CA ASN A 194 -28.94 -7.91 35.27
C ASN A 194 -28.41 -7.44 36.64
N GLY A 195 -28.24 -6.13 36.87
CA GLY A 195 -27.89 -5.54 38.17
C GLY A 195 -26.47 -5.84 38.69
N GLY A 196 -25.52 -6.20 37.81
CA GLY A 196 -24.18 -6.65 38.20
C GLY A 196 -23.10 -5.54 38.28
N LEU A 197 -22.05 -5.81 39.08
CA LEU A 197 -20.77 -5.08 39.04
C LEU A 197 -20.02 -5.42 37.74
N LEU A 198 -19.31 -4.44 37.15
CA LEU A 198 -18.49 -4.65 35.95
C LEU A 198 -17.41 -5.71 36.21
N ASP A 199 -17.41 -6.77 35.41
CA ASP A 199 -16.37 -7.79 35.46
C ASP A 199 -15.03 -7.27 34.92
N ASP A 200 -13.93 -8.00 35.16
CA ASP A 200 -12.59 -7.56 34.74
C ASP A 200 -12.43 -7.49 33.21
N LYS A 201 -13.25 -8.22 32.44
CA LYS A 201 -13.27 -8.12 30.97
C LYS A 201 -13.86 -6.79 30.51
N SER A 202 -14.94 -6.34 31.15
CA SER A 202 -15.60 -5.06 30.85
C SER A 202 -14.70 -3.87 31.19
N LYS A 203 -13.86 -3.98 32.25
CA LYS A 203 -12.83 -2.98 32.54
C LYS A 203 -11.77 -2.90 31.45
N VAL A 204 -11.28 -4.04 30.97
CA VAL A 204 -10.31 -4.10 29.86
C VAL A 204 -10.88 -3.51 28.57
N ASP A 205 -12.15 -3.80 28.25
CA ASP A 205 -12.84 -3.22 27.09
C ASP A 205 -13.01 -1.69 27.21
N MET A 206 -13.23 -1.16 28.42
CA MET A 206 -13.26 0.29 28.66
C MET A 206 -11.88 0.95 28.52
N ASP A 207 -10.83 0.34 29.05
CA ASP A 207 -9.45 0.84 28.89
C ASP A 207 -9.03 0.84 27.41
N GLU A 208 -9.39 -0.21 26.67
CA GLU A 208 -9.16 -0.28 25.22
C GLU A 208 -9.95 0.82 24.50
N THR A 209 -11.21 1.03 24.85
CA THR A 209 -12.06 2.10 24.30
C THR A 209 -11.42 3.48 24.50
N LEU A 210 -11.01 3.81 25.73
CA LEU A 210 -10.35 5.08 26.07
C LEU A 210 -9.07 5.28 25.26
N SER A 211 -8.24 4.23 25.13
CA SER A 211 -7.03 4.27 24.31
C SER A 211 -7.33 4.60 22.84
N TYR A 212 -8.37 4.00 22.27
CA TYR A 212 -8.76 4.23 20.89
C TYR A 212 -9.40 5.60 20.66
N LEU A 213 -10.15 6.14 21.62
CA LEU A 213 -10.64 7.52 21.55
C LEU A 213 -9.48 8.52 21.57
N TYR A 214 -8.45 8.29 22.38
CA TYR A 214 -7.24 9.12 22.38
C TYR A 214 -6.48 9.04 21.05
N LYS A 215 -6.41 7.83 20.43
CA LYS A 215 -5.84 7.67 19.08
C LYS A 215 -6.63 8.44 18.03
N ILE A 216 -7.96 8.39 18.08
CA ILE A 216 -8.80 9.19 17.18
C ILE A 216 -8.47 10.67 17.35
N GLN A 217 -8.32 11.16 18.58
CA GLN A 217 -7.96 12.55 18.84
C GLN A 217 -6.64 12.95 18.17
N CYS A 218 -5.60 12.13 18.33
CA CYS A 218 -4.31 12.36 17.69
C CYS A 218 -4.42 12.38 16.16
N CYS A 219 -5.12 11.41 15.59
CA CYS A 219 -5.35 11.31 14.14
C CYS A 219 -6.14 12.51 13.61
N LEU A 220 -7.19 12.94 14.31
CA LEU A 220 -8.05 14.05 13.93
C LEU A 220 -7.28 15.37 13.93
N LYS A 221 -6.47 15.65 14.97
CA LYS A 221 -5.58 16.82 15.02
C LYS A 221 -4.60 16.84 13.84
N LYS A 222 -4.01 15.69 13.52
CA LYS A 222 -3.06 15.57 12.40
C LYS A 222 -3.74 15.76 11.04
N TYR A 223 -4.91 15.16 10.85
CA TYR A 223 -5.70 15.32 9.63
C TYR A 223 -6.11 16.77 9.42
N TYR A 224 -6.64 17.41 10.47
CA TYR A 224 -6.99 18.83 10.50
C TYR A 224 -5.80 19.73 10.12
N LYS A 225 -4.63 19.49 10.73
CA LYS A 225 -3.40 20.24 10.40
C LYS A 225 -3.08 20.18 8.91
N TYR A 226 -3.24 19.04 8.25
CA TYR A 226 -2.95 18.92 6.82
C TYR A 226 -4.06 19.52 5.95
N LEU A 227 -5.33 19.36 6.33
CA LEU A 227 -6.45 19.99 5.62
C LEU A 227 -6.33 21.53 5.61
N ASN A 228 -5.95 22.15 6.73
CA ASN A 228 -5.75 23.60 6.82
C ASN A 228 -4.63 24.13 5.92
N ASN A 229 -3.70 23.27 5.51
CA ASN A 229 -2.62 23.63 4.60
C ASN A 229 -3.03 23.53 3.12
N ILE A 230 -4.28 23.15 2.84
CA ILE A 230 -4.84 23.03 1.49
C ILE A 230 -5.96 24.06 1.34
N SER A 231 -5.84 24.94 0.35
CA SER A 231 -6.94 25.80 -0.10
C SER A 231 -7.91 24.95 -0.93
N ILE A 232 -8.82 24.25 -0.27
CA ILE A 232 -9.85 23.45 -0.93
C ILE A 232 -11.02 24.41 -1.23
N GLU A 233 -11.33 24.61 -2.51
CA GLU A 233 -12.64 25.14 -2.91
C GLU A 233 -13.66 24.04 -2.62
N PHE A 234 -14.24 24.09 -1.41
CA PHE A 234 -15.40 23.29 -1.11
C PHE A 234 -16.58 23.93 -1.85
N SER A 235 -17.27 23.15 -2.69
CA SER A 235 -18.59 23.52 -3.21
C SER A 235 -19.45 24.03 -2.06
N GLU A 236 -20.21 25.12 -2.26
CA GLU A 236 -20.97 25.86 -1.23
C GLU A 236 -21.84 25.00 -0.29
N ASN A 237 -22.19 23.77 -0.70
CA ASN A 237 -22.94 22.80 0.09
C ASN A 237 -22.14 22.12 1.22
N ILE A 238 -20.80 22.13 1.17
CA ILE A 238 -19.96 21.81 2.32
C ILE A 238 -19.27 23.09 2.71
N LYS A 239 -20.00 23.89 3.49
CA LYS A 239 -19.34 24.73 4.46
C LYS A 239 -18.41 23.83 5.28
N THR A 240 -17.12 23.94 4.97
CA THR A 240 -15.97 23.63 5.80
C THR A 240 -16.06 24.15 7.24
N ASN A 241 -17.08 24.96 7.51
CA ASN A 241 -17.47 25.46 8.82
C ASN A 241 -17.97 24.40 9.81
N ASN A 242 -18.29 23.16 9.42
CA ASN A 242 -18.83 22.17 10.38
C ASN A 242 -17.85 21.10 10.87
N LEU A 243 -16.73 20.83 10.19
CA LEU A 243 -15.70 19.94 10.74
C LEU A 243 -14.56 20.73 11.36
N LEU A 244 -14.13 21.84 10.72
CA LEU A 244 -13.02 22.67 11.21
C LEU A 244 -13.33 23.41 12.51
N LYS A 245 -14.56 23.94 12.69
CA LYS A 245 -14.97 24.60 13.95
C LYS A 245 -15.21 23.61 15.08
N TYR A 246 -15.51 22.36 14.75
CA TYR A 246 -16.01 21.39 15.71
C TYR A 246 -14.95 20.39 16.14
N VAL A 247 -13.73 20.35 15.59
CA VAL A 247 -12.68 19.42 16.08
C VAL A 247 -12.49 19.58 17.59
N ASN A 248 -12.34 20.81 18.11
CA ASN A 248 -12.14 21.01 19.54
C ASN A 248 -13.40 20.64 20.35
N TYR A 249 -14.59 21.05 19.88
CA TYR A 249 -15.88 20.70 20.49
C TYR A 249 -16.19 19.19 20.45
N TRP A 250 -15.74 18.51 19.40
CA TRP A 250 -15.86 17.07 19.17
C TRP A 250 -14.93 16.30 20.08
N LEU A 251 -13.74 16.82 20.33
CA LEU A 251 -12.76 16.23 21.24
C LEU A 251 -13.16 16.40 22.70
N GLU A 252 -13.55 17.60 23.14
CA GLU A 252 -13.91 17.86 24.54
C GLU A 252 -15.23 17.16 24.90
N GLY A 253 -16.27 17.33 24.07
CA GLY A 253 -17.59 16.77 24.35
C GLY A 253 -17.66 15.24 24.29
N MET A 254 -16.81 14.53 23.53
CA MET A 254 -16.89 13.06 23.46
C MET A 254 -16.30 12.38 24.69
N PHE A 255 -15.18 12.89 25.22
CA PHE A 255 -14.56 12.35 26.43
C PHE A 255 -15.42 12.64 27.67
N GLU A 256 -15.94 13.87 27.79
CA GLU A 256 -16.85 14.26 28.88
C GLU A 256 -18.14 13.45 28.85
N ASN A 257 -18.81 13.32 27.70
CA ASN A 257 -20.06 12.56 27.60
C ASN A 257 -19.90 11.06 27.90
N MET A 258 -18.76 10.45 27.56
CA MET A 258 -18.52 9.05 27.88
C MET A 258 -18.24 8.87 29.38
N MET A 259 -17.45 9.76 29.99
CA MET A 259 -17.10 9.69 31.42
C MET A 259 -18.29 10.01 32.33
N GLU A 260 -19.12 10.99 31.98
CA GLU A 260 -20.20 11.47 32.84
C GLU A 260 -21.47 10.61 32.78
N ASN A 261 -21.76 9.98 31.63
CA ASN A 261 -23.08 9.38 31.41
C ASN A 261 -23.09 7.89 31.03
N LYS A 262 -21.95 7.22 30.88
CA LYS A 262 -21.87 5.83 30.34
C LYS A 262 -22.67 5.65 29.03
N LYS A 263 -22.79 6.71 28.22
CA LYS A 263 -23.60 6.73 26.99
C LYS A 263 -22.78 6.25 25.79
N PHE A 264 -22.54 4.95 25.70
CA PHE A 264 -21.85 4.30 24.57
C PHE A 264 -22.51 4.60 23.22
N GLN A 265 -23.85 4.64 23.19
CA GLN A 265 -24.62 4.94 21.97
C GLN A 265 -24.28 6.32 21.37
N GLY A 266 -24.13 7.36 22.19
CA GLY A 266 -23.78 8.71 21.70
C GLY A 266 -22.37 8.78 21.13
N THR A 267 -21.42 8.12 21.78
CA THR A 267 -20.03 7.99 21.31
C THR A 267 -19.97 7.18 20.01
N LEU A 268 -20.73 6.09 19.90
CA LEU A 268 -20.80 5.24 18.71
C LEU A 268 -21.35 6.01 17.50
N THR A 269 -22.49 6.69 17.67
CA THR A 269 -23.08 7.54 16.62
C THR A 269 -22.07 8.55 16.12
N ARG A 270 -21.40 9.25 17.04
CA ARG A 270 -20.42 10.30 16.68
C ARG A 270 -19.17 9.74 15.99
N VAL A 271 -18.68 8.56 16.38
CA VAL A 271 -17.59 7.86 15.68
C VAL A 271 -18.01 7.47 14.27
N ALA A 272 -19.24 6.99 14.09
CA ALA A 272 -19.78 6.60 12.78
C ALA A 272 -19.97 7.81 11.85
N GLU A 273 -20.50 8.93 12.36
CA GLU A 273 -20.65 10.19 11.61
C GLU A 273 -19.29 10.71 11.14
N THR A 274 -18.31 10.84 12.04
CA THR A 274 -16.96 11.30 11.67
C THR A 274 -16.31 10.40 10.63
N LYS A 275 -16.55 9.08 10.70
CA LYS A 275 -16.03 8.13 9.71
C LYS A 275 -16.59 8.44 8.32
N TRP A 276 -17.88 8.75 8.21
CA TRP A 276 -18.50 9.12 6.94
C TRP A 276 -17.99 10.46 6.41
N ASP A 277 -17.82 11.46 7.27
CA ASP A 277 -17.23 12.74 6.88
C ASP A 277 -15.81 12.57 6.34
N VAL A 278 -14.98 11.75 7.02
CA VAL A 278 -13.62 11.47 6.58
C VAL A 278 -13.60 10.75 5.23
N ILE A 279 -14.55 9.84 4.99
CA ILE A 279 -14.70 9.17 3.69
C ILE A 279 -15.02 10.20 2.60
N ASP A 280 -16.01 11.08 2.81
CA ASP A 280 -16.39 12.10 1.82
C ASP A 280 -15.21 13.06 1.52
N ILE A 281 -14.54 13.58 2.55
CA ILE A 281 -13.40 14.47 2.37
C ILE A 281 -12.25 13.75 1.66
N ASN A 282 -11.93 12.50 2.02
CA ASN A 282 -10.88 11.74 1.35
C ASN A 282 -11.22 11.46 -0.12
N SER A 283 -12.47 11.15 -0.45
CA SER A 283 -12.91 11.01 -1.83
C SER A 283 -12.68 12.29 -2.63
N ARG A 284 -12.98 13.46 -2.05
CA ARG A 284 -12.71 14.77 -2.68
C ARG A 284 -11.21 15.05 -2.84
N LEU A 285 -10.42 14.79 -1.81
CA LEU A 285 -8.95 14.92 -1.87
C LEU A 285 -8.38 14.03 -2.99
N HIS A 286 -8.89 12.82 -3.14
CA HIS A 286 -8.48 11.92 -4.21
C HIS A 286 -8.82 12.50 -5.60
N GLN A 287 -10.04 12.99 -5.80
CA GLN A 287 -10.43 13.65 -7.06
C GLN A 287 -9.58 14.88 -7.36
N GLN A 288 -9.30 15.72 -6.36
CA GLN A 288 -8.41 16.86 -6.52
C GLN A 288 -6.97 16.44 -6.86
N SER A 289 -6.48 15.34 -6.27
CA SER A 289 -5.17 14.77 -6.61
C SER A 289 -5.10 14.41 -8.09
N LEU A 290 -6.13 13.77 -8.63
CA LEU A 290 -6.19 13.38 -10.05
C LEU A 290 -6.16 14.60 -10.97
N VAL A 291 -6.94 15.64 -10.65
CA VAL A 291 -6.95 16.90 -11.42
C VAL A 291 -5.58 17.59 -11.39
N VAL A 292 -4.94 17.66 -10.22
CA VAL A 292 -3.60 18.27 -10.08
C VAL A 292 -2.54 17.45 -10.81
N GLU A 293 -2.64 16.12 -10.80
CA GLU A 293 -1.73 15.23 -11.53
C GLU A 293 -1.89 15.36 -13.04
N GLU A 294 -3.12 15.48 -13.54
CA GLU A 294 -3.40 15.76 -14.95
C GLU A 294 -2.86 17.14 -15.38
N GLU A 295 -3.09 18.18 -14.57
CA GLU A 295 -2.55 19.52 -14.82
C GLU A 295 -1.01 19.49 -14.83
N LEU A 296 -0.39 18.77 -13.89
CA LEU A 296 1.07 18.61 -13.82
C LEU A 296 1.62 17.92 -15.08
N ILE A 297 0.97 16.85 -15.53
CA ILE A 297 1.31 16.15 -16.77
C ILE A 297 1.26 17.11 -17.98
N ASN A 298 0.22 17.94 -18.06
CA ASN A 298 0.05 18.88 -19.16
C ASN A 298 1.16 19.96 -19.16
N VAL A 299 1.47 20.54 -18.00
CA VAL A 299 2.54 21.55 -17.89
C VAL A 299 3.92 20.93 -18.17
N ILE A 300 4.16 19.68 -17.79
CA ILE A 300 5.39 18.96 -18.14
C ILE A 300 5.50 18.78 -19.67
N LYS A 301 4.41 18.40 -20.35
CA LYS A 301 4.38 18.30 -21.83
C LYS A 301 4.63 19.64 -22.50
N GLU A 302 4.08 20.72 -21.96
CA GLU A 302 4.37 22.09 -22.43
C GLU A 302 5.84 22.44 -22.25
N LYS A 303 6.42 22.15 -21.06
CA LYS A 303 7.86 22.33 -20.80
C LYS A 303 8.71 21.54 -21.79
N GLU A 304 8.39 20.28 -22.04
CA GLU A 304 9.07 19.44 -23.04
C GLU A 304 9.01 20.07 -24.44
N THR A 305 7.84 20.56 -24.84
CA THR A 305 7.65 21.25 -26.13
C THR A 305 8.48 22.54 -26.22
N ILE A 306 8.51 23.34 -25.14
CA ILE A 306 9.35 24.55 -25.05
C ILE A 306 10.82 24.19 -25.14
N LEU A 307 11.24 23.08 -24.54
CA LEU A 307 12.61 22.58 -24.66
C LEU A 307 12.87 21.98 -26.05
N GLY A 308 11.84 21.62 -26.82
CA GLY A 308 11.93 21.06 -28.17
C GLY A 308 12.03 19.54 -28.19
N TYR A 309 11.43 18.85 -27.22
CA TYR A 309 11.37 17.39 -27.14
C TYR A 309 10.02 16.85 -27.63
N SER A 310 9.99 15.54 -27.92
CA SER A 310 8.79 14.80 -28.29
C SER A 310 8.46 13.81 -27.19
N LYS A 311 7.38 14.08 -26.44
CA LYS A 311 6.58 13.17 -25.56
C LYS A 311 7.34 12.02 -24.87
N ILE A 312 7.56 12.14 -23.56
CA ILE A 312 7.92 10.99 -22.70
C ILE A 312 6.75 10.55 -21.79
N ILE A 313 5.61 11.25 -21.80
CA ILE A 313 4.43 10.82 -21.03
C ILE A 313 3.51 9.94 -21.84
#